data_AF-A0A2H1X258-F1
#
_entry.id   AF-A0A2H1X258-F1
#
_cell.length_a   1.000
_cell.length_b   1.000
_cell.length_c   1.000
_cell.angle_alpha   90.00
_cell.angle_beta   90.00
_cell.angle_gamma   90.00
#
_symmetry.space_group_name_H-M   'P 1'
#
loop_
_entity.id
_entity.type
_entity.pdbx_description
1 polymer ?
#
loop_
_entity_poly.entity_id
_entity_poly.type
_entity_poly.pdbx_seq_one_letter_code
_entity_poly.pdbx_strand_id
1 'polypeptide(L)'
;MSPNNMFNLEKLIGRENFATWKFSVKTYLEHEDLWCCVEHPDDKPVDSSKDIKAKSKLILLLDPQNYVHVQECKTAKQVWENLQRAFDDNGLTRRVGLLKDLINTSLESSNSVEDYVSKIMNTAHKLRNIGFDVNDEWLGTLMLAGLPEEYKPMIMGLESSGVKISADSVKTKLIQEINTSKSSAFYTNSKKTGNNVHSVKPKGPRCYNCNKSGHFAKYCK
;
A
#
# COMPACT_ATOMS: atom_id res chain seq x y z
N MET A 1 -0.41 6.01 -42.02
CA MET A 1 -0.36 6.99 -40.91
C MET A 1 -0.77 6.23 -39.66
N SER A 2 0.20 5.86 -38.81
CA SER A 2 -0.12 5.15 -37.57
C SER A 2 -0.85 6.09 -36.60
N PRO A 3 -1.83 5.59 -35.82
CA PRO A 3 -2.56 6.43 -34.88
C PRO A 3 -1.57 6.96 -33.85
N ASN A 4 -1.53 8.28 -33.73
CA ASN A 4 -0.77 9.01 -32.72
C ASN A 4 -1.45 8.72 -31.37
N ASN A 5 -1.18 7.55 -30.79
CA ASN A 5 -1.68 7.15 -29.49
C ASN A 5 -0.85 7.95 -28.47
N MET A 6 -1.23 9.22 -28.31
CA MET A 6 -0.58 10.15 -27.41
C MET A 6 -0.98 9.71 -26.01
N PHE A 7 -0.16 8.83 -25.41
CA PHE A 7 -0.22 8.57 -23.98
C PHE A 7 -0.25 9.93 -23.28
N ASN A 8 -1.32 10.19 -22.53
CA ASN A 8 -1.45 11.44 -21.79
C ASN A 8 -0.52 11.37 -20.57
N LEU A 9 0.78 11.52 -20.83
CA LEU A 9 1.82 11.51 -19.83
C LEU A 9 1.84 12.88 -19.16
N GLU A 10 1.76 12.87 -17.84
CA GLU A 10 1.91 14.07 -17.04
C GLU A 10 3.31 14.67 -17.25
N LYS A 11 3.41 16.00 -17.29
CA LYS A 11 4.71 16.67 -17.37
C LYS A 11 5.43 16.63 -16.03
N LEU A 12 6.75 16.62 -16.05
CA LEU A 12 7.54 16.79 -14.83
C LEU A 12 7.38 18.22 -14.33
N ILE A 13 6.73 18.40 -13.18
CA ILE A 13 6.59 19.69 -12.50
C ILE A 13 7.71 19.90 -11.47
N GLY A 14 8.12 18.84 -10.78
CA GLY A 14 9.14 18.93 -9.75
C GLY A 14 9.37 17.62 -9.01
N ARG A 15 9.90 17.70 -7.79
CA ARG A 15 10.18 16.53 -6.94
C ARG A 15 8.92 15.77 -6.56
N GLU A 16 7.80 16.47 -6.45
CA GLU A 16 6.51 15.94 -6.01
C GLU A 16 5.97 14.84 -6.92
N ASN A 17 6.18 14.94 -8.23
CA ASN A 17 5.70 13.96 -9.20
C ASN A 17 6.83 13.21 -9.92
N PHE A 18 8.11 13.47 -9.57
CA PHE A 18 9.25 12.86 -10.24
C PHE A 18 9.22 11.32 -10.23
N ALA A 19 8.83 10.70 -9.12
CA ALA A 19 8.76 9.24 -9.03
C ALA A 19 7.75 8.64 -10.03
N THR A 20 6.53 9.18 -10.06
CA THR A 20 5.47 8.76 -10.99
C THR A 20 5.82 9.08 -12.44
N TRP A 21 6.40 10.27 -12.67
CA TRP A 21 6.88 10.69 -13.98
C TRP A 21 7.97 9.75 -14.50
N LYS A 22 9.00 9.48 -13.69
CA LYS A 22 10.13 8.60 -14.02
C LYS A 22 9.64 7.21 -14.42
N PHE A 23 8.71 6.64 -13.66
CA PHE A 23 8.11 5.34 -13.99
C PHE A 23 7.35 5.39 -15.33
N SER A 24 6.50 6.40 -15.53
CA SER A 24 5.65 6.52 -16.72
C SER A 24 6.47 6.76 -17.99
N VAL A 25 7.48 7.63 -17.90
CA VAL A 25 8.35 7.98 -19.03
C VAL A 25 9.30 6.84 -19.37
N LYS A 26 9.83 6.12 -18.38
CA LYS A 26 10.60 4.89 -18.63
C LYS A 26 9.77 3.88 -19.42
N THR A 27 8.57 3.57 -18.92
CA THR A 27 7.63 2.64 -19.58
C THR A 27 7.31 3.09 -21.02
N TYR A 28 7.12 4.38 -21.23
CA TYR A 28 6.88 4.95 -22.55
C TYR A 28 8.06 4.79 -23.51
N LEU A 29 9.29 5.06 -23.05
CA LEU A 29 10.48 4.88 -23.86
C LEU A 29 10.77 3.40 -24.17
N GLU A 30 10.46 2.49 -23.24
CA GLU A 30 10.52 1.04 -23.48
C GLU A 30 9.52 0.62 -24.57
N HIS A 31 8.27 1.10 -24.49
CA HIS A 31 7.25 0.84 -25.51
C HIS A 31 7.64 1.35 -26.91
N GLU A 32 8.43 2.43 -26.99
CA GLU A 32 8.89 3.02 -28.26
C GLU A 32 10.24 2.48 -28.75
N ASP A 33 10.83 1.48 -28.09
CA ASP A 33 12.17 0.94 -28.36
C ASP A 33 13.28 2.01 -28.31
N LEU A 34 13.15 2.97 -27.38
CA LEU A 34 14.04 4.11 -27.16
C LEU A 34 14.80 4.05 -25.83
N TRP A 35 14.39 3.19 -24.89
CA TRP A 35 15.03 3.09 -23.57
C TRP A 35 16.53 2.74 -23.63
N CYS A 36 16.96 2.01 -24.67
CA CYS A 36 18.37 1.67 -24.88
C CYS A 36 19.29 2.90 -25.02
N CYS A 37 18.77 4.06 -25.46
CA CYS A 37 19.53 5.31 -25.54
C CYS A 37 19.80 5.93 -24.15
N VAL A 38 18.99 5.56 -23.15
CA VAL A 38 19.14 6.03 -21.76
C VAL A 38 20.00 5.05 -20.97
N GLU A 39 19.75 3.75 -21.10
CA GLU A 39 20.47 2.71 -20.35
C GLU A 39 21.95 2.63 -20.75
N HIS A 40 22.27 2.86 -22.04
CA HIS A 40 23.61 2.71 -22.62
C HIS A 40 24.30 1.41 -22.16
N PRO A 41 23.96 0.25 -22.75
CA PRO A 41 24.78 -0.93 -22.53
C PRO A 41 26.21 -0.64 -23.02
N ASP A 42 27.18 -0.78 -22.12
CA ASP A 42 28.60 -0.79 -22.48
C ASP A 42 28.76 -1.83 -23.62
N ASP A 43 29.40 -1.42 -24.73
CA ASP A 43 29.64 -2.16 -25.98
C ASP A 43 28.66 -2.02 -27.18
N LYS A 44 27.62 -1.17 -27.14
CA LYS A 44 26.82 -0.90 -28.37
C LYS A 44 26.78 0.58 -28.77
N PRO A 45 27.14 0.92 -30.03
CA PRO A 45 26.90 2.26 -30.55
C PRO A 45 25.40 2.53 -30.57
N VAL A 46 24.98 3.60 -29.91
CA VAL A 46 23.59 4.05 -29.91
C VAL A 46 23.29 4.72 -31.27
N ASP A 47 22.16 4.36 -31.87
CA ASP A 47 21.66 5.02 -33.08
C ASP A 47 21.38 6.50 -32.78
N SER A 48 22.08 7.39 -33.49
CA SER A 48 21.96 8.84 -33.30
C SER A 48 20.54 9.36 -33.54
N SER A 49 19.80 8.78 -34.48
CA SER A 49 18.40 9.14 -34.74
C SER A 49 17.51 8.76 -33.56
N LYS A 50 17.71 7.56 -32.99
CA LYS A 50 16.99 7.13 -31.79
C LYS A 50 17.33 7.98 -30.57
N ASP A 51 18.60 8.34 -30.37
CA ASP A 51 19.01 9.20 -29.25
C ASP A 51 18.36 10.59 -29.34
N ILE A 52 18.38 11.20 -30.54
CA ILE A 52 17.69 12.48 -30.77
C ILE A 52 16.20 12.35 -30.47
N LYS A 53 15.53 11.29 -30.95
CA LYS A 53 14.11 11.06 -30.71
C LYS A 53 13.80 10.86 -29.22
N ALA A 54 14.60 10.07 -28.51
CA ALA A 54 14.47 9.83 -27.08
C ALA A 54 14.65 11.13 -26.27
N LYS A 55 15.72 11.88 -26.57
CA LYS A 55 16.00 13.18 -25.96
C LYS A 55 14.86 14.18 -26.19
N SER A 56 14.36 14.31 -27.42
CA SER A 56 13.26 15.22 -27.73
C SER A 56 12.00 14.85 -26.94
N LYS A 57 11.64 13.56 -26.87
CA LYS A 57 10.50 13.10 -26.07
C LYS A 57 10.67 13.41 -24.59
N LEU A 58 11.86 13.17 -24.03
CA LEU A 58 12.16 13.49 -22.63
C LEU A 58 11.95 14.98 -22.33
N ILE A 59 12.51 15.86 -23.18
CA ILE A 59 12.41 17.32 -23.00
C ILE A 59 10.95 17.81 -23.14
N LEU A 60 10.19 17.27 -24.09
CA LEU A 60 8.79 17.65 -24.31
C LEU A 60 7.86 17.23 -23.16
N LEU A 61 8.28 16.26 -22.34
CA LEU A 61 7.58 15.80 -21.14
C LEU A 61 8.00 16.55 -19.87
N LEU A 62 8.75 17.66 -20.00
CA LEU A 62 9.08 18.54 -18.89
C LEU A 62 8.18 19.78 -18.90
N ASP A 63 7.90 20.30 -17.70
CA ASP A 63 7.44 21.67 -17.58
C ASP A 63 8.59 22.64 -17.89
N PRO A 64 8.35 23.78 -18.58
CA PRO A 64 9.41 24.71 -18.99
C PRO A 64 10.31 25.20 -17.86
N GLN A 65 9.81 25.26 -16.61
CA GLN A 65 10.61 25.63 -15.45
C GLN A 65 11.81 24.68 -15.22
N ASN A 66 11.71 23.43 -15.68
CA ASN A 66 12.70 22.38 -15.48
C ASN A 66 13.75 22.31 -16.61
N TYR A 67 13.63 23.14 -17.66
CA TYR A 67 14.58 23.15 -18.78
C TYR A 67 16.00 23.52 -18.35
N VAL A 68 16.17 24.30 -17.27
CA VAL A 68 17.47 24.68 -16.71
C VAL A 68 18.35 23.46 -16.38
N HIS A 69 17.77 22.29 -16.09
CA HIS A 69 18.52 21.08 -15.77
C HIS A 69 19.04 20.32 -17.00
N VAL A 70 18.50 20.61 -18.19
CA VAL A 70 18.68 19.77 -19.38
C VAL A 70 19.13 20.52 -20.63
N GLN A 71 19.16 21.87 -20.60
CA GLN A 71 19.51 22.71 -21.75
C GLN A 71 20.87 22.39 -22.39
N GLU A 72 21.87 22.04 -21.57
CA GLU A 72 23.23 21.73 -22.05
C GLU A 72 23.46 20.23 -22.36
N CYS A 73 22.46 19.38 -22.11
CA CYS A 73 22.59 17.94 -22.33
C CYS A 73 22.62 17.61 -23.82
N LYS A 74 23.59 16.80 -24.23
CA LYS A 74 23.78 16.38 -25.62
C LYS A 74 23.01 15.11 -25.96
N THR A 75 22.94 14.15 -25.03
CA THR A 75 22.33 12.83 -25.23
C THR A 75 21.08 12.63 -24.37
N ALA A 76 20.25 11.64 -24.71
CA ALA A 76 19.09 11.26 -23.90
C ALA A 76 19.52 10.78 -22.50
N LYS A 77 20.65 10.08 -22.40
CA LYS A 77 21.27 9.67 -21.13
C LYS A 77 21.55 10.86 -20.22
N GLN A 78 22.21 11.89 -20.73
CA GLN A 78 22.57 13.06 -19.94
C GLN A 78 21.33 13.78 -19.42
N VAL A 79 20.28 13.90 -20.24
CA VAL A 79 18.98 14.43 -19.81
C VAL A 79 18.43 13.61 -18.65
N TRP A 80 18.37 12.29 -18.80
CA TRP A 80 17.84 11.39 -17.78
C TRP A 80 18.61 11.47 -16.46
N GLU A 81 19.94 11.37 -16.51
CA GLU A 81 20.82 11.42 -15.35
C GLU A 81 20.75 12.77 -14.62
N ASN A 82 20.68 13.89 -15.36
CA ASN A 82 20.55 15.21 -14.74
C ASN A 82 19.20 15.38 -14.05
N LEU A 83 18.11 14.91 -14.65
CA LEU A 83 16.79 14.94 -14.03
C LEU A 83 16.76 14.07 -12.77
N GLN A 84 17.37 12.88 -12.80
CA GLN A 84 17.57 12.08 -11.59
C GLN A 84 18.37 12.87 -10.54
N ARG A 85 19.50 13.47 -10.90
CA ARG A 85 20.30 14.22 -9.92
C ARG A 85 19.54 15.40 -9.30
N ALA A 86 18.68 16.07 -10.07
CA ALA A 86 17.91 17.22 -9.60
C ALA A 86 16.72 16.84 -8.71
N PHE A 87 16.02 15.75 -9.07
CA PHE A 87 14.70 15.43 -8.53
C PHE A 87 14.59 14.10 -7.79
N ASP A 88 15.54 13.18 -7.93
CA ASP A 88 15.54 11.90 -7.21
C ASP A 88 15.81 12.21 -5.72
N ASP A 89 14.79 12.05 -4.87
CA ASP A 89 14.82 12.30 -3.43
C ASP A 89 15.50 11.13 -2.68
N ASN A 90 16.65 10.67 -3.18
CA ASN A 90 17.36 9.50 -2.67
C ASN A 90 18.42 9.85 -1.62
N GLY A 91 18.40 11.08 -1.11
CA GLY A 91 19.38 11.57 -0.14
C GLY A 91 19.31 10.81 1.20
N LEU A 92 20.44 10.79 1.92
CA LEU A 92 20.56 10.12 3.22
C LEU A 92 19.47 10.59 4.21
N THR A 93 19.19 11.89 4.26
CA THR A 93 18.15 12.47 5.14
C THR A 93 16.77 11.90 4.87
N ARG A 94 16.39 11.75 3.59
CA ARG A 94 15.11 11.16 3.20
C ARG A 94 15.04 9.70 3.56
N ARG A 95 16.10 8.95 3.29
CA ARG A 95 16.21 7.52 3.65
C ARG A 95 16.08 7.31 5.16
N VAL A 96 16.80 8.10 5.95
CA VAL A 96 16.73 8.06 7.41
C VAL A 96 15.34 8.46 7.90
N GLY A 97 14.72 9.49 7.31
CA GLY A 97 13.36 9.90 7.64
C GLY A 97 12.33 8.80 7.39
N LEU A 98 12.32 8.23 6.18
CA LEU A 98 11.41 7.14 5.83
C LEU A 98 11.64 5.88 6.68
N LEU A 99 12.89 5.56 7.02
CA LEU A 99 13.20 4.43 7.89
C LEU A 99 12.68 4.67 9.32
N LYS A 100 12.84 5.88 9.85
CA LYS A 100 12.27 6.27 11.14
C LYS A 100 10.74 6.22 11.11
N ASP A 101 10.12 6.74 10.06
CA ASP A 101 8.67 6.69 9.88
C ASP A 101 8.20 5.23 9.84
N LEU A 102 8.90 4.37 9.09
CA LEU A 102 8.56 2.95 8.97
C LEU A 102 8.62 2.25 10.34
N ILE A 103 9.71 2.42 11.08
CA ILE A 103 9.93 1.76 12.38
C ILE A 103 8.96 2.28 13.46
N ASN A 104 8.63 3.57 13.44
CA ASN A 104 7.76 4.19 14.43
C ASN A 104 6.27 4.11 14.06
N THR A 105 5.91 3.54 12.91
CA THR A 105 4.51 3.37 12.52
C THR A 105 3.87 2.30 13.40
N SER A 106 2.92 2.70 14.24
CA SER A 106 2.12 1.82 15.09
C SER A 106 0.63 1.95 14.81
N LEU A 107 -0.15 0.94 15.18
CA LEU A 107 -1.62 1.00 15.07
C LEU A 107 -2.21 2.13 15.91
N GLU A 108 -1.63 2.41 17.09
CA GLU A 108 -2.06 3.50 17.97
C GLU A 108 -1.88 4.89 17.34
N SER A 109 -0.86 5.04 16.48
CA SER A 109 -0.63 6.27 15.70
C SER A 109 -1.49 6.37 14.42
N SER A 110 -2.43 5.43 14.23
CA SER A 110 -3.26 5.31 13.03
C SER A 110 -4.76 5.38 13.36
N ASN A 111 -5.56 5.84 12.41
CA ASN A 111 -7.00 6.02 12.63
C ASN A 111 -7.78 4.70 12.58
N SER A 112 -7.27 3.72 11.85
CA SER A 112 -7.82 2.37 11.73
C SER A 112 -6.72 1.39 11.36
N VAL A 113 -7.03 0.09 11.40
CA VAL A 113 -6.11 -0.95 10.93
C VAL A 113 -5.85 -0.83 9.43
N GLU A 114 -6.84 -0.43 8.64
CA GLU A 114 -6.67 -0.18 7.20
C GLU A 114 -5.74 1.03 6.94
N ASP A 115 -5.86 2.09 7.72
CA ASP A 115 -4.95 3.25 7.69
C ASP A 115 -3.52 2.84 8.07
N TYR A 116 -3.38 2.04 9.14
CA TYR A 116 -2.10 1.50 9.59
C TYR A 116 -1.40 0.68 8.50
N VAL A 117 -2.11 -0.30 7.93
CA VAL A 117 -1.60 -1.15 6.84
C VAL A 117 -1.24 -0.30 5.62
N SER A 118 -2.04 0.71 5.29
CA SER A 118 -1.77 1.59 4.15
C SER A 118 -0.52 2.44 4.40
N LYS A 119 -0.37 3.02 5.59
CA LYS A 119 0.80 3.83 5.97
C LYS A 119 2.10 3.03 5.89
N ILE A 120 2.15 1.87 6.55
CA ILE A 120 3.37 1.05 6.60
C ILE A 120 3.76 0.53 5.21
N MET A 121 2.79 0.10 4.39
CA MET A 121 3.04 -0.32 3.01
C MET A 121 3.52 0.84 2.14
N ASN A 122 2.89 2.00 2.22
CA ASN A 122 3.28 3.18 1.46
C ASN A 122 4.69 3.64 1.81
N THR A 123 5.07 3.60 3.09
CA THR A 123 6.43 3.95 3.52
C THR A 123 7.45 2.93 3.04
N ALA A 124 7.14 1.63 3.09
CA ALA A 124 7.99 0.58 2.53
C ALA A 124 8.18 0.74 1.01
N HIS A 125 7.11 1.06 0.26
CA HIS A 125 7.21 1.36 -1.17
C HIS A 125 8.09 2.58 -1.45
N LYS A 126 7.97 3.65 -0.66
CA LYS A 126 8.84 4.82 -0.78
C LYS A 126 10.32 4.46 -0.54
N LEU A 127 10.61 3.62 0.45
CA LEU A 127 11.97 3.13 0.71
C LEU A 127 12.53 2.32 -0.47
N ARG A 128 11.74 1.39 -1.02
CA ARG A 128 12.12 0.61 -2.20
C ARG A 128 12.38 1.50 -3.42
N ASN A 129 11.57 2.53 -3.63
CA ASN A 129 11.73 3.48 -4.72
C ASN A 129 13.06 4.26 -4.66
N ILE A 130 13.57 4.52 -3.46
CA ILE A 130 14.87 5.20 -3.25
C ILE A 130 16.06 4.23 -3.16
N GLY A 131 15.86 2.97 -3.58
CA GLY A 131 16.87 1.92 -3.60
C GLY A 131 17.21 1.32 -2.24
N PHE A 132 16.35 1.50 -1.23
CA PHE A 132 16.48 0.81 0.05
C PHE A 132 15.59 -0.44 0.03
N ASP A 133 16.22 -1.61 -0.02
CA ASP A 133 15.47 -2.85 -0.06
C ASP A 133 14.78 -3.12 1.28
N VAL A 134 13.48 -3.39 1.21
CA VAL A 134 12.63 -3.73 2.35
C VAL A 134 12.11 -5.13 2.05
N ASN A 135 12.69 -6.14 2.69
CA ASN A 135 12.26 -7.52 2.55
C ASN A 135 10.82 -7.68 3.10
N ASP A 136 9.97 -8.45 2.42
CA ASP A 136 8.58 -8.70 2.82
C ASP A 136 8.43 -9.38 4.19
N GLU A 137 9.36 -10.25 4.57
CA GLU A 137 9.40 -10.87 5.91
C GLU A 137 9.72 -9.83 6.98
N TRP A 138 10.65 -8.92 6.69
CA TRP A 138 11.00 -7.83 7.59
C TRP A 138 9.83 -6.84 7.74
N LEU A 139 9.16 -6.50 6.63
CA LEU A 139 7.95 -5.67 6.64
C LEU A 139 6.81 -6.33 7.42
N GLY A 140 6.58 -7.63 7.23
CA GLY A 140 5.59 -8.40 8.00
C GLY A 140 5.91 -8.43 9.50
N THR A 141 7.17 -8.61 9.87
CA THR A 141 7.60 -8.57 11.27
C THR A 141 7.37 -7.20 11.90
N LEU A 142 7.68 -6.13 11.15
CA LEU A 142 7.45 -4.78 11.61
C LEU A 142 5.96 -4.44 11.75
N MET A 143 5.13 -4.95 10.84
CA MET A 143 3.67 -4.87 10.95
C MET A 143 3.16 -5.52 12.24
N LEU A 144 3.72 -6.65 12.66
CA LEU A 144 3.33 -7.30 13.92
C LEU A 144 3.85 -6.53 15.14
N ALA A 145 5.07 -5.97 15.06
CA ALA A 145 5.68 -5.20 16.14
C ALA A 145 4.95 -3.88 16.44
N GLY A 146 4.28 -3.30 15.44
CA GLY A 146 3.49 -2.07 15.61
C GLY A 146 2.08 -2.28 16.14
N LEU A 147 1.68 -3.53 16.45
CA LEU A 147 0.36 -3.84 17.00
C LEU A 147 0.33 -3.70 18.53
N PRO A 148 -0.80 -3.27 19.11
CA PRO A 148 -1.02 -3.28 20.55
C PRO A 148 -1.04 -4.70 21.12
N GLU A 149 -0.85 -4.79 22.43
CA GLU A 149 -0.89 -6.02 23.22
C GLU A 149 -2.16 -6.87 23.02
N GLU A 150 -3.29 -6.22 22.70
CA GLU A 150 -4.57 -6.87 22.41
C GLU A 150 -4.50 -7.85 21.22
N TYR A 151 -3.53 -7.68 20.32
CA TYR A 151 -3.34 -8.55 19.15
C TYR A 151 -2.44 -9.76 19.43
N LYS A 152 -1.90 -9.92 20.65
CA LYS A 152 -1.08 -11.09 21.03
C LYS A 152 -1.72 -12.45 20.68
N PRO A 153 -3.03 -12.69 20.91
CA PRO A 153 -3.67 -13.94 20.52
C PRO A 153 -3.60 -14.21 19.01
N MET A 154 -3.75 -13.17 18.19
CA MET A 154 -3.58 -13.28 16.73
C MET A 154 -2.14 -13.67 16.37
N ILE A 155 -1.15 -13.01 16.99
CA ILE A 155 0.28 -13.28 16.72
C ILE A 155 0.61 -14.75 17.05
N MET A 156 0.17 -15.26 18.21
CA MET A 156 0.33 -16.68 18.57
C MET A 156 -0.39 -17.63 17.60
N GLY A 157 -1.59 -17.25 17.14
CA GLY A 157 -2.33 -17.99 16.11
C GLY A 157 -1.58 -18.04 14.78
N LEU A 158 -0.85 -16.98 14.44
CA LEU A 158 -0.03 -16.91 13.24
C LEU A 158 1.21 -17.81 13.36
N GLU A 159 1.90 -17.75 14.49
CA GLU A 159 3.07 -18.61 14.79
C GLU A 159 2.72 -20.10 14.73
N SER A 160 1.60 -20.49 15.35
CA SER A 160 1.14 -21.90 15.36
C SER A 160 0.65 -22.40 14.00
N SER A 161 0.27 -21.50 13.08
CA SER A 161 -0.20 -21.88 11.74
C SER A 161 0.91 -22.37 10.80
N GLY A 162 2.18 -22.10 11.12
CA GLY A 162 3.33 -22.42 10.26
C GLY A 162 3.38 -21.61 8.95
N VAL A 163 2.50 -20.60 8.79
CA VAL A 163 2.51 -19.71 7.62
C VAL A 163 3.73 -18.82 7.68
N LYS A 164 4.47 -18.72 6.57
CA LYS A 164 5.61 -17.81 6.46
C LYS A 164 5.15 -16.37 6.67
N ILE A 165 5.85 -15.65 7.54
CA ILE A 165 5.59 -14.24 7.80
C ILE A 165 5.95 -13.41 6.56
N SER A 166 4.98 -12.66 6.07
CA SER A 166 5.14 -11.69 4.99
C SER A 166 4.16 -10.54 5.21
N ALA A 167 4.43 -9.39 4.59
CA ALA A 167 3.51 -8.25 4.63
C ALA A 167 2.08 -8.63 4.20
N ASP A 168 1.94 -9.48 3.18
CA ASP A 168 0.64 -9.93 2.68
C ASP A 168 -0.08 -10.89 3.63
N SER A 169 0.64 -11.84 4.25
CA SER A 169 0.04 -12.79 5.19
C SER A 169 -0.43 -12.08 6.46
N VAL A 170 0.35 -11.13 6.97
CA VAL A 170 0.00 -10.29 8.13
C VAL A 170 -1.18 -9.36 7.80
N LYS A 171 -1.14 -8.66 6.65
CA LYS A 171 -2.25 -7.82 6.18
C LYS A 171 -3.55 -8.58 6.08
N THR A 172 -3.52 -9.78 5.48
CA THR A 172 -4.71 -10.62 5.31
C THR A 172 -5.30 -11.00 6.67
N LYS A 173 -4.46 -11.38 7.63
CA LYS A 173 -4.91 -11.76 8.97
C LYS A 173 -5.50 -10.58 9.74
N LEU A 174 -4.86 -9.42 9.66
CA LEU A 174 -5.34 -8.18 10.28
C LEU A 174 -6.75 -7.81 9.78
N ILE A 175 -6.97 -7.87 8.46
CA ILE A 175 -8.28 -7.55 7.87
C ILE A 175 -9.35 -8.57 8.30
N GLN A 176 -9.00 -9.86 8.37
CA GLN A 176 -9.92 -10.90 8.83
C GLN A 176 -10.38 -10.71 10.28
N GLU A 177 -9.48 -10.26 11.16
CA GLU A 177 -9.79 -10.02 12.57
C GLU A 177 -10.76 -8.86 12.76
N ILE A 178 -10.60 -7.78 12.00
CA ILE A 178 -11.55 -6.64 11.99
C ILE A 178 -12.94 -7.12 11.58
N ASN A 179 -13.03 -7.94 10.54
CA ASN A 179 -14.31 -8.46 10.05
C ASN A 179 -14.95 -9.40 11.07
N THR A 180 -14.16 -10.20 11.78
CA THR A 180 -14.65 -11.10 12.84
C THR A 180 -15.13 -10.31 14.06
N SER A 181 -14.40 -9.26 14.47
CA SER A 181 -14.79 -8.34 15.55
C SER A 181 -16.02 -7.48 15.21
N LYS A 182 -16.19 -7.08 13.95
CA LYS A 182 -17.43 -6.43 13.48
C LYS A 182 -18.60 -7.42 13.43
N SER A 183 -18.34 -8.68 13.11
CA SER A 183 -19.37 -9.74 13.03
C SER A 183 -19.84 -10.19 14.42
N SER A 184 -18.97 -10.18 15.43
CA SER A 184 -19.36 -10.45 16.82
C SER A 184 -20.22 -9.33 17.41
N ALA A 185 -20.11 -8.09 16.92
CA ALA A 185 -20.99 -6.98 17.29
C ALA A 185 -22.45 -7.13 16.77
N PHE A 186 -22.72 -8.04 15.83
CA PHE A 186 -24.09 -8.32 15.36
C PHE A 186 -24.85 -9.35 16.23
N TYR A 187 -24.18 -10.05 17.15
CA TYR A 187 -24.84 -11.04 18.03
C TYR A 187 -25.30 -10.48 19.38
N THR A 188 -25.03 -9.21 19.68
CA THR A 188 -25.50 -8.55 20.91
C THR A 188 -26.03 -7.14 20.66
N ASN A 189 -27.02 -6.98 19.78
CA ASN A 189 -27.88 -5.79 19.87
C ASN A 189 -29.30 -6.02 19.33
N SER A 190 -30.08 -6.84 20.03
CA SER A 190 -31.53 -6.86 19.86
C SER A 190 -32.18 -5.79 20.75
N LYS A 191 -32.30 -4.57 20.24
CA LYS A 191 -33.30 -3.56 20.67
C LYS A 191 -34.02 -3.04 19.43
N LYS A 192 -35.20 -3.60 19.12
CA LYS A 192 -36.53 -3.02 19.39
C LYS A 192 -36.78 -1.66 18.72
N THR A 193 -37.43 -1.68 17.56
CA THR A 193 -38.43 -0.69 17.14
C THR A 193 -39.55 -1.43 16.39
N GLY A 194 -40.79 -1.08 16.73
CA GLY A 194 -41.97 -1.93 16.55
C GLY A 194 -42.56 -1.93 15.14
N ASN A 195 -43.20 -3.06 14.83
CA ASN A 195 -44.41 -3.10 14.01
C ASN A 195 -45.27 -4.29 14.43
N ASN A 196 -46.59 -4.07 14.43
CA ASN A 196 -47.64 -4.98 14.88
C ASN A 196 -47.51 -6.39 14.29
N VAL A 197 -47.14 -7.36 15.12
CA VAL A 197 -47.34 -8.79 14.86
C VAL A 197 -47.81 -9.43 16.16
N HIS A 198 -48.90 -10.20 16.10
CA HIS A 198 -49.50 -10.87 17.25
C HIS A 198 -48.46 -11.59 18.11
N SER A 199 -48.37 -11.18 19.38
CA SER A 199 -47.38 -11.65 20.33
C SER A 199 -47.71 -13.04 20.87
N VAL A 200 -47.02 -14.07 20.37
CA VAL A 200 -46.93 -15.36 21.05
C VAL A 200 -46.07 -15.16 22.29
N LYS A 201 -46.68 -15.17 23.49
CA LYS A 201 -45.94 -15.07 24.76
C LYS A 201 -44.89 -16.19 24.85
N PRO A 202 -43.61 -15.90 25.13
CA PRO A 202 -42.62 -16.95 25.32
C PRO A 202 -42.97 -17.76 26.58
N LYS A 203 -43.12 -19.07 26.42
CA LYS A 203 -43.27 -19.99 27.54
C LYS A 203 -42.00 -19.90 28.40
N GLY A 204 -42.14 -19.54 29.68
CA GLY A 204 -41.01 -19.44 30.61
C GLY A 204 -40.24 -20.77 30.75
N PRO A 205 -39.13 -20.80 31.51
CA PRO A 205 -38.25 -21.96 31.59
C PRO A 205 -39.03 -23.23 31.92
N ARG A 206 -38.64 -24.34 31.28
CA ARG A 206 -39.27 -25.64 31.48
C ARG A 206 -38.76 -26.24 32.80
N CYS A 207 -39.68 -26.54 33.70
CA CYS A 207 -39.35 -27.16 34.97
C CYS A 207 -38.92 -28.61 34.74
N TYR A 208 -37.72 -28.98 35.18
CA TYR A 208 -37.19 -30.34 35.03
C TYR A 208 -37.89 -31.40 35.92
N ASN A 209 -38.69 -30.98 36.91
CA ASN A 209 -39.37 -31.89 37.83
C ASN A 209 -40.80 -32.26 37.36
N CYS A 210 -41.58 -31.30 36.88
CA CYS A 210 -42.97 -31.52 36.41
C CYS A 210 -43.16 -31.34 34.90
N ASN A 211 -42.09 -31.02 34.18
CA ASN A 211 -42.05 -30.79 32.74
C ASN A 211 -42.95 -29.65 32.20
N LYS A 212 -43.58 -28.86 33.08
CA LYS A 212 -44.39 -27.68 32.76
C LYS A 212 -43.51 -26.44 32.59
N SER A 213 -43.89 -25.55 31.67
CA SER A 213 -43.18 -24.29 31.42
C SER A 213 -43.69 -23.15 32.30
N GLY A 214 -42.81 -22.28 32.76
CA GLY A 214 -43.15 -21.05 33.49
C GLY A 214 -42.51 -20.90 34.88
N HIS A 215 -41.74 -21.88 35.34
CA HIS A 215 -41.03 -21.83 36.62
C HIS A 215 -39.78 -22.74 36.60
N PHE A 216 -38.82 -22.48 37.48
CA PHE A 216 -37.66 -23.35 37.69
C PHE A 216 -37.99 -24.49 38.66
N ALA A 217 -37.27 -25.62 38.56
CA ALA A 217 -37.48 -26.80 39.41
C ALA A 217 -37.47 -26.50 40.91
N LYS A 218 -36.66 -25.52 41.36
CA LYS A 218 -36.62 -25.05 42.76
C LYS A 218 -37.90 -24.39 43.28
N TYR A 219 -38.83 -24.02 42.40
CA TYR A 219 -40.11 -23.38 42.74
C TYR A 219 -41.31 -24.24 42.31
N CYS A 220 -41.09 -25.53 42.05
CA CYS A 220 -42.16 -26.47 41.72
C CYS A 220 -42.95 -26.80 43.00
N LYS A 221 -44.23 -26.42 43.04
CA LYS A 221 -45.19 -26.83 44.07
C LYS A 221 -46.01 -28.02 43.60
#